data_AF-A0A8G1TQI0-F1
#
_entry.id   AF-A0A8G1TQI0-F1
#
_cell.length_a   1.000
_cell.length_b   1.000
_cell.length_c   1.000
_cell.angle_alpha   90.00
_cell.angle_beta   90.00
_cell.angle_gamma   90.00
#
_symmetry.space_group_name_H-M   'P 1'
#
loop_
_entity.id
_entity.type
_entity.pdbx_description
1 polymer ?
#
loop_
_entity_poly.entity_id
_entity_poly.type
_entity_poly.pdbx_seq_one_letter_code
_entity_poly.pdbx_strand_id
1 'polypeptide(L)'
;MDTALILLVLVAAWQVLRVRYQRARIALLGRHLGGLQLERHMETLTQGYTRAIREDAETRQLQVLETFAQAERAVAAQVRSLADAMQKESPQATRVSTLSFCVPYIERFLPARTRDFRELLYIHASGLRHVVDNESHWDARERAYHLSAELYLLQHSCHWFCKSRAVADARLMLRHQVDHRKVLDSVSAVTRSAYLRWQGADKR
;
A
#
# COMPACT_ATOMS: atom_id res chain seq x y z
N MET A 1 -19.12 33.96 24.28
CA MET A 1 -19.52 33.22 23.06
C MET A 1 -18.34 33.02 22.12
N ASP A 2 -17.12 33.33 22.56
CA ASP A 2 -15.96 33.50 21.69
C ASP A 2 -15.12 32.22 21.53
N THR A 3 -15.08 31.38 22.57
CA THR A 3 -14.30 30.12 22.55
C THR A 3 -14.87 29.10 21.58
N ALA A 4 -16.19 28.91 21.57
CA ALA A 4 -16.85 27.97 20.65
C ALA A 4 -16.69 28.40 19.18
N LEU A 5 -16.81 29.70 18.90
CA LEU A 5 -16.60 30.25 17.56
C LEU A 5 -15.14 30.07 17.11
N ILE A 6 -14.17 30.36 17.98
CA ILE A 6 -12.74 30.16 17.69
C ILE A 6 -12.46 28.69 17.39
N LEU A 7 -12.96 27.75 18.21
CA LEU A 7 -12.78 26.32 17.98
C LEU A 7 -13.41 25.87 16.65
N LEU A 8 -14.59 26.38 16.32
CA LEU A 8 -15.25 26.07 15.04
C LEU A 8 -14.43 26.57 13.85
N VAL A 9 -13.90 27.80 13.92
CA VAL A 9 -13.02 28.36 12.87
C VAL A 9 -11.74 27.53 12.72
N LEU A 10 -11.12 27.14 13.83
CA LEU A 10 -9.91 26.30 13.81
C LEU A 10 -10.17 24.92 13.18
N VAL A 11 -11.28 24.27 13.54
CA VAL A 11 -11.67 22.98 12.95
C VAL A 11 -11.96 23.14 11.45
N ALA A 12 -12.68 24.19 11.04
CA ALA A 12 -12.97 24.46 9.64
C ALA A 12 -11.68 24.69 8.82
N ALA A 13 -10.78 25.55 9.32
CA ALA A 13 -9.49 25.81 8.70
C ALA A 13 -8.66 24.53 8.55
N TRP A 14 -8.60 23.72 9.61
CA TRP A 14 -7.92 22.42 9.61
C TRP A 14 -8.50 21.47 8.55
N GLN A 15 -9.83 21.34 8.46
CA GLN A 15 -10.47 20.48 7.47
C GLN A 15 -10.16 20.93 6.04
N VAL A 16 -10.19 22.24 5.77
CA VAL A 16 -9.85 22.79 4.46
C VAL A 16 -8.39 22.48 4.08
N LEU A 17 -7.45 22.68 5.00
CA LEU A 17 -6.03 22.34 4.79
C LEU A 17 -5.86 20.85 4.54
N ARG A 18 -6.52 19.99 5.33
CA ARG A 18 -6.49 18.54 5.18
C ARG A 18 -7.02 18.09 3.83
N VAL A 19 -8.15 18.62 3.37
CA VAL A 19 -8.73 18.26 2.08
C VAL A 19 -7.80 18.66 0.93
N ARG A 20 -7.25 19.89 0.97
CA ARG A 20 -6.30 20.36 -0.06
C ARG A 20 -5.05 19.50 -0.11
N TYR A 21 -4.44 19.23 1.05
CA TYR A 21 -3.25 18.38 1.17
C TYR A 21 -3.50 16.97 0.62
N GLN A 22 -4.61 16.33 1.02
CA GLN A 22 -4.96 15.00 0.52
C GLN A 22 -5.24 14.98 -0.99
N ARG A 23 -5.92 16.01 -1.52
CA ARG A 23 -6.17 16.12 -2.97
C ARG A 23 -4.88 16.22 -3.76
N ALA A 24 -3.91 17.01 -3.28
CA ALA A 24 -2.60 17.12 -3.92
C ALA A 24 -1.87 15.76 -3.96
N ARG A 25 -1.89 14.99 -2.86
CA ARG A 25 -1.26 13.66 -2.81
C ARG A 25 -1.96 12.62 -3.67
N ILE A 26 -3.29 12.64 -3.70
CA ILE A 26 -4.09 11.80 -4.61
C ILE A 26 -3.76 12.13 -6.06
N ALA A 27 -3.70 13.42 -6.42
CA ALA A 27 -3.36 13.84 -7.76
C ALA A 27 -1.92 13.45 -8.14
N LEU A 28 -0.97 13.58 -7.20
CA LEU A 28 0.42 13.18 -7.40
C LEU A 28 0.54 11.69 -7.69
N LEU A 29 0.02 10.84 -6.80
CA LEU A 29 0.06 9.38 -7.00
C LEU A 29 -0.75 8.97 -8.23
N GLY A 30 -1.92 9.58 -8.42
CA GLY A 30 -2.81 9.33 -9.55
C GLY A 30 -2.18 9.65 -10.91
N ARG A 31 -1.33 10.68 -11.00
CA ARG A 31 -0.59 11.02 -12.24
C ARG A 31 0.35 9.89 -12.66
N HIS A 32 1.02 9.25 -11.71
CA HIS A 32 1.94 8.14 -11.99
C HIS A 32 1.19 6.81 -12.19
N LEU A 33 0.02 6.65 -11.57
CA LEU A 33 -0.85 5.48 -11.76
C LEU A 33 -1.63 5.52 -13.08
N GLY A 34 -1.98 6.70 -13.60
CA GLY A 34 -2.91 6.83 -14.74
C GLY A 34 -2.45 6.19 -16.04
N GLY A 35 -1.14 5.98 -16.22
CA GLY A 35 -0.58 5.24 -17.37
C GLY A 35 -0.48 3.73 -17.18
N LEU A 36 -0.85 3.21 -16.01
CA LEU A 36 -0.72 1.81 -15.63
C LEU A 36 -2.09 1.14 -15.57
N GLN A 37 -2.12 -0.19 -15.72
CA GLN A 37 -3.34 -0.98 -15.53
C GLN A 37 -3.35 -1.68 -14.16
N LEU A 38 -2.66 -1.07 -13.19
CA LEU A 38 -2.34 -1.70 -11.92
C LEU A 38 -3.61 -2.04 -11.14
N GLU A 39 -4.55 -1.09 -11.04
CA GLU A 39 -5.82 -1.30 -10.36
C GLU A 39 -6.59 -2.49 -10.93
N ARG A 40 -6.68 -2.59 -12.27
CA ARG A 40 -7.38 -3.68 -12.96
C ARG A 40 -6.75 -5.04 -12.68
N HIS A 41 -5.42 -5.14 -12.77
CA HIS A 41 -4.74 -6.40 -12.48
C HIS A 41 -4.83 -6.78 -11.00
N MET A 42 -4.68 -5.81 -10.09
CA MET A 42 -4.85 -6.05 -8.66
C MET A 42 -6.27 -6.53 -8.32
N GLU A 43 -7.30 -5.93 -8.93
CA GLU A 43 -8.68 -6.37 -8.75
C GLU A 43 -8.89 -7.82 -9.22
N THR A 44 -8.39 -8.13 -10.43
CA THR A 44 -8.46 -9.48 -11.01
C THR A 44 -7.82 -10.51 -10.07
N LEU A 45 -6.63 -10.22 -9.56
CA LEU A 45 -5.89 -11.12 -8.66
C LEU A 45 -6.58 -11.27 -7.31
N THR A 46 -6.97 -10.16 -6.66
CA THR A 46 -7.55 -10.21 -5.30
C THR A 46 -8.91 -10.92 -5.27
N GLN A 47 -9.76 -10.70 -6.29
CA GLN A 47 -11.01 -11.45 -6.45
C GLN A 47 -10.74 -12.91 -6.85
N GLY A 48 -9.80 -13.14 -7.78
CA GLY A 48 -9.42 -14.45 -8.28
C GLY A 48 -8.90 -15.39 -7.20
N TYR A 49 -7.96 -14.92 -6.37
CA TYR A 49 -7.37 -15.72 -5.29
C TYR A 49 -8.37 -16.08 -4.20
N THR A 50 -9.22 -15.14 -3.80
CA THR A 50 -10.25 -15.43 -2.79
C THR A 50 -11.16 -16.57 -3.21
N ARG A 51 -11.46 -16.65 -4.53
CA ARG A 51 -12.23 -17.76 -5.10
C ARG A 51 -11.39 -19.03 -5.22
N ALA A 52 -10.19 -18.92 -5.78
CA ALA A 52 -9.32 -20.08 -6.05
C ALA A 52 -8.91 -20.81 -4.75
N ILE A 53 -8.59 -20.07 -3.69
CA ILE A 53 -8.16 -20.63 -2.39
C ILE A 53 -9.29 -21.42 -1.71
N ARG A 54 -10.56 -21.11 -2.02
CA ARG A 54 -11.75 -21.79 -1.47
C ARG A 54 -12.17 -23.03 -2.27
N GLU A 55 -11.53 -23.35 -3.38
CA GLU A 55 -11.83 -24.55 -4.16
C GLU A 55 -11.29 -25.80 -3.45
N ASP A 56 -12.14 -26.83 -3.31
CA ASP A 56 -11.80 -28.08 -2.60
C ASP A 56 -10.94 -29.03 -3.44
N ALA A 57 -11.13 -29.02 -4.77
CA ALA A 57 -10.37 -29.86 -5.69
C ALA A 57 -9.01 -29.22 -6.01
N GLU A 58 -7.93 -29.82 -5.50
CA GLU A 58 -6.55 -29.33 -5.65
C GLU A 58 -6.16 -29.13 -7.12
N THR A 59 -6.46 -30.10 -7.99
CA THR A 59 -6.16 -30.00 -9.43
C THR A 59 -6.83 -28.82 -10.09
N ARG A 60 -8.10 -28.55 -9.74
CA ARG A 60 -8.86 -27.42 -10.27
C ARG A 60 -8.37 -26.09 -9.71
N GLN A 61 -8.01 -26.06 -8.44
CA GLN A 61 -7.40 -24.89 -7.81
C GLN A 61 -6.09 -24.51 -8.51
N LEU A 62 -5.20 -25.47 -8.74
CA LEU A 62 -3.93 -25.24 -9.42
C LEU A 62 -4.14 -24.68 -10.83
N GLN A 63 -5.05 -25.30 -11.60
CA GLN A 63 -5.41 -24.82 -12.93
C GLN A 63 -5.91 -23.37 -12.92
N VAL A 64 -6.77 -23.00 -11.96
CA VAL A 64 -7.27 -21.62 -11.83
C VAL A 64 -6.12 -20.67 -11.47
N LEU A 65 -5.24 -21.04 -10.54
CA LEU A 65 -4.11 -20.19 -10.13
C LEU A 65 -3.12 -19.94 -11.29
N GLU A 66 -2.87 -20.94 -12.12
CA GLU A 66 -2.01 -20.81 -13.30
C GLU A 66 -2.52 -19.75 -14.30
N THR A 67 -3.84 -19.59 -14.42
CA THR A 67 -4.43 -18.56 -15.30
C THR A 67 -4.05 -17.13 -14.89
N PHE A 68 -3.66 -16.92 -13.63
CA PHE A 68 -3.30 -15.60 -13.11
C PHE A 68 -1.84 -15.23 -13.33
N ALA A 69 -0.97 -16.16 -13.74
CA ALA A 69 0.48 -15.94 -13.82
C ALA A 69 0.88 -14.73 -14.69
N GLN A 70 0.11 -14.40 -15.74
CA GLN A 70 0.36 -13.20 -16.54
C GLN A 70 0.00 -11.92 -15.78
N ALA A 71 -1.13 -11.90 -15.06
CA ALA A 71 -1.56 -10.76 -14.27
C ALA A 71 -0.60 -10.52 -13.08
N GLU A 72 -0.09 -11.58 -12.45
CA GLU A 72 0.94 -11.54 -11.42
C GLU A 72 2.20 -10.79 -11.90
N ARG A 73 2.76 -11.25 -13.03
CA ARG A 73 3.93 -10.63 -13.66
C ARG A 73 3.66 -9.19 -14.08
N ALA A 74 2.48 -8.90 -14.61
CA ALA A 74 2.08 -7.54 -14.98
C ALA A 74 2.03 -6.61 -13.77
N VAL A 75 1.47 -7.04 -12.64
CA VAL A 75 1.44 -6.24 -11.40
C VAL A 75 2.86 -5.99 -10.89
N ALA A 76 3.70 -7.01 -10.77
CA ALA A 76 5.08 -6.83 -10.30
C ALA A 76 5.85 -5.83 -11.18
N ALA A 77 5.72 -5.94 -12.51
CA ALA A 77 6.34 -5.02 -13.45
C ALA A 77 5.80 -3.58 -13.31
N GLN A 78 4.47 -3.41 -13.23
CA GLN A 78 3.85 -2.08 -13.11
C GLN A 78 4.15 -1.40 -11.78
N VAL A 79 4.27 -2.15 -10.67
CA VAL A 79 4.68 -1.60 -9.37
C VAL A 79 6.14 -1.19 -9.38
N ARG A 80 7.02 -1.92 -10.07
CA ARG A 80 8.39 -1.46 -10.32
C ARG A 80 8.40 -0.15 -11.11
N SER A 81 7.66 -0.08 -12.22
CA SER A 81 7.55 1.16 -13.02
C SER A 81 7.01 2.33 -12.20
N LEU A 82 6.04 2.11 -11.32
CA LEU A 82 5.53 3.12 -10.40
C LEU A 82 6.61 3.59 -9.42
N ALA A 83 7.35 2.65 -8.81
CA ALA A 83 8.44 2.96 -7.88
C ALA A 83 9.53 3.80 -8.56
N ASP A 84 9.92 3.45 -9.79
CA ASP A 84 10.90 4.18 -10.59
C ASP A 84 10.40 5.57 -11.00
N ALA A 85 9.14 5.68 -11.43
CA ALA A 85 8.55 6.96 -11.80
C ALA A 85 8.47 7.93 -10.62
N MET A 86 8.11 7.43 -9.44
CA MET A 86 8.02 8.22 -8.21
C MET A 86 9.37 8.71 -7.69
N GLN A 87 10.51 8.14 -8.12
CA GLN A 87 11.84 8.67 -7.75
C GLN A 87 12.09 10.07 -8.30
N LYS A 88 11.42 10.44 -9.40
CA LYS A 88 11.53 11.76 -10.04
C LYS A 88 10.92 12.87 -9.18
N GLU A 89 10.08 12.51 -8.22
CA GLU A 89 9.44 13.46 -7.32
C GLU A 89 10.37 13.88 -6.18
N SER A 90 10.19 15.11 -5.70
CA SER A 90 10.99 15.62 -4.60
C SER A 90 10.80 14.79 -3.31
N PRO A 91 11.84 14.64 -2.47
CA PRO A 91 11.74 13.97 -1.17
C PRO A 91 10.68 14.59 -0.26
N GLN A 92 10.44 15.90 -0.38
CA GLN A 92 9.47 16.62 0.44
C GLN A 92 8.02 16.27 0.02
N ALA A 93 7.72 16.28 -1.28
CA ALA A 93 6.38 15.97 -1.80
C ALA A 93 5.96 14.50 -1.53
N THR A 94 6.93 13.63 -1.30
CA THR A 94 6.75 12.20 -1.11
C THR A 94 6.85 11.75 0.35
N ARG A 95 7.00 12.66 1.31
CA ARG A 95 6.95 12.30 2.73
C ARG A 95 5.58 11.76 3.13
N VAL A 96 5.57 10.71 3.94
CA VAL A 96 4.39 10.16 4.59
C VAL A 96 4.50 10.26 6.11
N SER A 97 3.45 10.77 6.75
CA SER A 97 3.38 10.91 8.21
C SER A 97 3.33 9.55 8.89
N THR A 98 4.08 9.37 9.98
CA THR A 98 4.03 8.17 10.82
C THR A 98 2.87 8.19 11.83
N LEU A 99 2.12 9.30 11.92
CA LEU A 99 0.98 9.43 12.82
C LEU A 99 -0.26 8.69 12.26
N SER A 100 -1.16 8.27 13.16
CA SER A 100 -2.37 7.54 12.78
C SER A 100 -3.34 8.40 11.96
N PHE A 101 -3.46 9.69 12.28
CA PHE A 101 -4.31 10.65 11.59
C PHE A 101 -3.49 11.62 10.71
N CYS A 102 -4.17 12.24 9.74
CA CYS A 102 -3.54 13.21 8.85
C CYS A 102 -3.28 14.52 9.59
N VAL A 103 -2.01 14.90 9.70
CA VAL A 103 -1.55 16.25 10.04
C VAL A 103 -1.04 16.88 8.73
N PRO A 104 -1.79 17.80 8.11
CA PRO A 104 -1.40 18.38 6.82
C PRO A 104 -0.06 19.11 6.93
N TYR A 105 0.81 18.92 5.94
CA TYR A 105 2.13 19.58 5.86
C TYR A 105 3.11 19.29 7.01
N ILE A 106 2.89 18.21 7.78
CA ILE A 106 3.76 17.83 8.91
C ILE A 106 5.23 17.68 8.51
N GLU A 107 5.51 17.30 7.26
CA GLU A 107 6.85 17.17 6.71
C GLU A 107 7.66 18.48 6.74
N ARG A 108 6.99 19.64 6.80
CA ARG A 108 7.64 20.96 6.87
C ARG A 108 8.06 21.36 8.27
N PHE A 109 7.39 20.81 9.30
CA PHE A 109 7.56 21.25 10.69
C PHE A 109 8.14 20.16 11.59
N LEU A 110 7.88 18.89 11.29
CA LEU A 110 8.31 17.75 12.09
C LEU A 110 8.79 16.58 11.20
N PRO A 111 9.87 16.77 10.41
CA PRO A 111 10.35 15.78 9.44
C PRO A 111 10.70 14.43 10.09
N ALA A 112 11.11 14.41 11.36
CA ALA A 112 11.39 13.19 12.13
C ALA A 112 10.17 12.26 12.30
N ARG A 113 8.95 12.78 12.17
CA ARG A 113 7.69 11.99 12.19
C ARG A 113 7.21 11.63 10.79
N THR A 114 8.10 11.62 9.80
CA THR A 114 7.79 11.25 8.43
C THR A 114 8.77 10.23 7.88
N ARG A 115 8.35 9.51 6.86
CA ARG A 115 9.19 8.56 6.09
C ARG A 115 9.07 8.86 4.61
N ASP A 116 10.06 8.42 3.84
CA ASP A 116 10.05 8.59 2.38
C ASP A 116 9.18 7.51 1.74
N PHE A 117 8.11 7.91 1.05
CA PHE A 117 7.22 6.97 0.37
C PHE A 117 7.86 6.32 -0.85
N ARG A 118 8.88 6.95 -1.45
CA ARG A 118 9.61 6.44 -2.61
C ARG A 118 10.38 5.17 -2.24
N GLU A 119 11.00 5.13 -1.06
CA GLU A 119 11.63 3.93 -0.51
C GLU A 119 10.61 2.82 -0.29
N LEU A 120 9.43 3.17 0.23
CA LEU A 120 8.37 2.19 0.49
C LEU A 120 7.86 1.54 -0.80
N LEU A 121 7.72 2.29 -1.89
CA LEU A 121 7.35 1.72 -3.18
C LEU A 121 8.39 0.74 -3.71
N TYR A 122 9.69 0.99 -3.48
CA TYR A 122 10.73 0.03 -3.85
C TYR A 122 10.68 -1.26 -3.03
N ILE A 123 10.32 -1.16 -1.75
CA ILE A 123 10.09 -2.34 -0.90
C ILE A 123 8.96 -3.19 -1.49
N HIS A 124 7.83 -2.57 -1.84
CA HIS A 124 6.71 -3.28 -2.48
C HIS A 124 7.08 -3.88 -3.83
N ALA A 125 7.77 -3.14 -4.68
CA ALA A 125 8.17 -3.62 -6.00
C ALA A 125 9.10 -4.84 -5.90
N SER A 126 10.02 -4.83 -4.94
CA SER A 126 10.97 -5.93 -4.72
C SER A 126 10.28 -7.14 -4.09
N GLY A 127 9.39 -6.91 -3.13
CA GLY A 127 8.55 -7.94 -2.51
C GLY A 127 7.67 -8.68 -3.52
N LEU A 128 6.90 -7.93 -4.30
CA LEU A 128 6.07 -8.51 -5.36
C LEU A 128 6.90 -9.31 -6.36
N ARG A 129 8.07 -8.80 -6.77
CA ARG A 129 8.94 -9.53 -7.70
C ARG A 129 9.44 -10.84 -7.10
N HIS A 130 9.88 -10.82 -5.85
CA HIS A 130 10.35 -12.01 -5.12
C HIS A 130 9.26 -13.10 -5.05
N VAL A 131 8.02 -12.72 -4.73
CA VAL A 131 6.90 -13.67 -4.67
C VAL A 131 6.50 -14.18 -6.05
N VAL A 132 6.47 -13.31 -7.07
CA VAL A 132 6.12 -13.70 -8.44
C VAL A 132 7.16 -14.65 -9.05
N ASP A 133 8.45 -14.38 -8.81
CA ASP A 133 9.56 -15.24 -9.26
C ASP A 133 9.66 -16.54 -8.44
N ASN A 134 8.87 -16.64 -7.36
CA ASN A 134 8.82 -17.77 -6.45
C ASN A 134 10.20 -18.16 -5.89
N GLU A 135 11.01 -17.17 -5.52
CA GLU A 135 12.36 -17.41 -4.98
C GLU A 135 12.35 -18.23 -3.67
N SER A 136 11.23 -18.25 -2.96
CA SER A 136 11.03 -19.07 -1.75
C SER A 136 10.53 -20.49 -2.05
N HIS A 137 10.35 -20.86 -3.33
CA HIS A 137 9.91 -22.18 -3.78
C HIS A 137 8.60 -22.68 -3.15
N TRP A 138 7.64 -21.78 -2.93
CA TRP A 138 6.31 -22.14 -2.43
C TRP A 138 5.51 -22.91 -3.46
N ASP A 139 4.55 -23.71 -2.97
CA ASP A 139 3.50 -24.21 -3.84
C ASP A 139 2.61 -23.07 -4.36
N ALA A 140 1.76 -23.36 -5.35
CA ALA A 140 0.95 -22.32 -5.97
C ALA A 140 -0.05 -21.66 -5.00
N ARG A 141 -0.59 -22.40 -4.03
CA ARG A 141 -1.57 -21.90 -3.05
C ARG A 141 -0.90 -20.98 -2.05
N GLU A 142 0.22 -21.39 -1.47
CA GLU A 142 1.03 -20.59 -0.56
C GLU A 142 1.56 -19.33 -1.25
N ARG A 143 2.04 -19.44 -2.48
CA ARG A 143 2.48 -18.29 -3.28
C ARG A 143 1.34 -17.30 -3.52
N ALA A 144 0.14 -17.78 -3.89
CA ALA A 144 -1.04 -16.94 -4.06
C ALA A 144 -1.47 -16.26 -2.75
N TYR A 145 -1.34 -16.94 -1.62
CA TYR A 145 -1.58 -16.37 -0.29
C TYR A 145 -0.62 -15.22 0.02
N HIS A 146 0.69 -15.45 -0.14
CA HIS A 146 1.71 -14.41 0.07
C HIS A 146 1.55 -13.25 -0.90
N LEU A 147 1.27 -13.53 -2.18
CA LEU A 147 1.08 -12.49 -3.17
C LEU A 147 -0.17 -11.65 -2.87
N SER A 148 -1.26 -12.26 -2.39
CA SER A 148 -2.44 -11.53 -1.90
C SER A 148 -2.07 -10.54 -0.78
N ALA A 149 -1.25 -10.97 0.18
CA ALA A 149 -0.79 -10.11 1.26
C ALA A 149 0.07 -8.94 0.75
N GLU A 150 0.98 -9.17 -0.20
CA GLU A 150 1.79 -8.11 -0.83
C GLU A 150 0.89 -7.06 -1.50
N LEU A 151 -0.14 -7.49 -2.24
CA LEU A 151 -1.11 -6.60 -2.88
C LEU A 151 -1.89 -5.77 -1.85
N TYR A 152 -2.33 -6.38 -0.75
CA TYR A 152 -3.03 -5.68 0.32
C TYR A 152 -2.14 -4.66 1.04
N LEU A 153 -0.87 -4.99 1.27
CA LEU A 153 0.08 -4.08 1.90
C LEU A 153 0.42 -2.89 0.99
N LEU A 154 0.53 -3.12 -0.31
CA LEU A 154 0.71 -2.06 -1.31
C LEU A 154 -0.51 -1.13 -1.34
N GLN A 155 -1.73 -1.67 -1.41
CA GLN A 155 -2.97 -0.87 -1.36
C GLN A 155 -3.02 -0.03 -0.08
N HIS A 156 -2.75 -0.64 1.07
CA HIS A 156 -2.67 0.05 2.35
C HIS A 156 -1.67 1.20 2.32
N SER A 157 -0.46 0.96 1.84
CA SER A 157 0.61 1.95 1.75
C SER A 157 0.24 3.14 0.85
N CYS A 158 -0.37 2.88 -0.31
CA CYS A 158 -0.88 3.91 -1.20
C CYS A 158 -1.99 4.74 -0.56
N HIS A 159 -2.90 4.11 0.21
CA HIS A 159 -3.95 4.84 0.94
C HIS A 159 -3.41 5.63 2.13
N TRP A 160 -2.39 5.12 2.82
CA TRP A 160 -1.70 5.85 3.87
C TRP A 160 -1.02 7.09 3.29
N PHE A 161 -0.36 6.93 2.14
CA PHE A 161 0.15 8.07 1.37
C PHE A 161 -0.98 9.04 0.98
N CYS A 162 -2.05 8.61 0.36
CA CYS A 162 -3.08 9.57 -0.07
C CYS A 162 -3.84 10.25 1.10
N LYS A 163 -3.98 9.58 2.24
CA LYS A 163 -4.87 9.98 3.34
C LYS A 163 -4.16 9.97 4.70
N SER A 164 -4.21 8.86 5.41
CA SER A 164 -3.56 8.63 6.71
C SER A 164 -3.57 7.14 7.03
N ARG A 165 -2.75 6.72 8.01
CA ARG A 165 -2.67 5.31 8.41
C ARG A 165 -4.03 4.77 8.88
N ALA A 166 -4.77 5.50 9.71
CA ALA A 166 -6.08 5.08 10.20
C ALA A 166 -7.10 4.87 9.06
N VAL A 167 -7.05 5.68 8.00
CA VAL A 167 -7.93 5.49 6.83
C VAL A 167 -7.52 4.25 6.04
N ALA A 168 -6.21 4.00 5.91
CA ALA A 168 -5.70 2.80 5.26
C ALA A 168 -6.05 1.53 6.03
N ASP A 169 -5.87 1.53 7.36
CA ASP A 169 -6.25 0.43 8.26
C ASP A 169 -7.75 0.13 8.15
N ALA A 170 -8.60 1.16 8.24
CA ALA A 170 -10.05 1.00 8.14
C ALA A 170 -10.46 0.44 6.77
N ARG A 171 -9.86 0.92 5.67
CA ARG A 171 -10.16 0.42 4.33
C ARG A 171 -9.74 -1.03 4.15
N LEU A 172 -8.58 -1.41 4.69
CA LEU A 172 -8.08 -2.78 4.64
C LEU A 172 -9.05 -3.73 5.35
N MET A 173 -9.49 -3.37 6.56
CA MET A 173 -10.47 -4.14 7.32
C MET A 173 -11.81 -4.23 6.59
N LEU A 174 -12.35 -3.10 6.12
CA LEU A 174 -13.66 -3.07 5.46
C LEU A 174 -13.71 -3.86 4.14
N ARG A 175 -12.63 -3.84 3.36
CA ARG A 175 -12.60 -4.51 2.05
C ARG A 175 -12.20 -5.97 2.12
N HIS A 176 -11.22 -6.29 2.95
CA HIS A 176 -10.53 -7.58 2.92
C HIS A 176 -10.67 -8.38 4.22
N GLN A 177 -11.37 -7.83 5.23
CA GLN A 177 -11.59 -8.47 6.53
C GLN A 177 -10.29 -8.92 7.21
N VAL A 178 -9.24 -8.13 7.04
CA VAL A 178 -7.90 -8.39 7.58
C VAL A 178 -7.31 -7.10 8.14
N ASP A 179 -6.61 -7.19 9.26
CA ASP A 179 -5.90 -6.04 9.84
C ASP A 179 -4.47 -5.89 9.27
N HIS A 180 -3.89 -4.71 9.50
CA HIS A 180 -2.55 -4.37 8.99
C HIS A 180 -1.45 -5.28 9.52
N ARG A 181 -1.58 -5.76 10.77
CA ARG A 181 -0.59 -6.65 11.37
C ARG A 181 -0.64 -8.02 10.71
N LYS A 182 -1.84 -8.58 10.53
CA LYS A 182 -2.00 -9.86 9.84
C LYS A 182 -1.48 -9.79 8.41
N VAL A 183 -1.74 -8.71 7.67
CA VAL A 183 -1.14 -8.51 6.34
C VAL A 183 0.39 -8.49 6.42
N LEU A 184 0.97 -7.72 7.35
CA LEU A 184 2.43 -7.69 7.53
C LEU A 184 3.04 -9.02 7.95
N ASP A 185 2.30 -9.84 8.69
CA ASP A 185 2.74 -11.17 9.10
C ASP A 185 2.65 -12.18 7.95
N SER A 186 1.84 -11.87 6.93
CA SER A 186 1.56 -12.73 5.76
C SER A 186 2.32 -12.35 4.49
N VAL A 187 3.00 -11.20 4.42
CA VAL A 187 3.89 -10.88 3.29
C VAL A 187 5.17 -11.72 3.33
N SER A 188 5.96 -11.70 2.26
CA SER A 188 7.26 -12.38 2.23
C SER A 188 8.20 -11.86 3.33
N ALA A 189 9.12 -12.71 3.80
CA ALA A 189 10.09 -12.32 4.83
C ALA A 189 10.96 -11.13 4.40
N VAL A 190 11.28 -11.04 3.10
CA VAL A 190 12.03 -9.94 2.50
C VAL A 190 11.25 -8.62 2.62
N THR A 191 9.97 -8.61 2.22
CA THR A 191 9.11 -7.43 2.38
C THR A 191 8.95 -7.05 3.83
N ARG A 192 8.59 -8.00 4.70
CA ARG A 192 8.31 -7.75 6.12
C ARG A 192 9.49 -7.07 6.80
N SER A 193 10.69 -7.62 6.61
CA SER A 193 11.92 -7.12 7.22
C SER A 193 12.23 -5.70 6.72
N ALA A 194 12.17 -5.48 5.40
CA ALA A 194 12.45 -4.16 4.83
C ALA A 194 11.41 -3.11 5.25
N TYR A 195 10.11 -3.48 5.28
CA TYR A 195 9.01 -2.61 5.69
C TYR A 195 9.11 -2.21 7.17
N LEU A 196 9.47 -3.15 8.06
CA LEU A 196 9.66 -2.87 9.49
C LEU A 196 10.85 -1.94 9.73
N ARG A 197 11.97 -2.14 9.01
CA ARG A 197 13.10 -1.19 9.03
C ARG A 197 12.71 0.19 8.54
N TRP A 198 11.98 0.27 7.44
CA TRP A 198 11.46 1.52 6.89
C TRP A 198 10.50 2.24 7.83
N GLN A 199 9.70 1.51 8.62
CA GLN A 199 8.89 2.11 9.70
C GLN A 199 9.72 2.56 10.91
N GLY A 200 10.95 2.07 11.05
CA GLY A 200 11.83 2.31 12.19
C GLY A 200 11.54 1.43 13.40
N ALA A 201 11.08 0.19 13.16
CA ALA A 201 10.95 -0.80 14.22
C ALA A 201 12.30 -1.19 14.85
N ASP A 202 13.41 -1.13 14.08
CA ASP A 202 14.78 -1.40 14.58
C ASP A 202 15.34 -0.32 15.53
N LYS A 203 14.64 0.80 15.74
CA LYS A 203 15.09 1.91 16.60
C LYS A 203 14.32 1.99 17.92
N ARG A 204 13.62 0.92 18.31
CA ARG A 204 12.88 0.82 19.56
C ARG A 204 13.36 -0.34 20.41
#